data_AF-A0A1U7CXQ2-F1
#
_entry.id   AF-A0A1U7CXQ2-F1
#
_cell.length_a   1.000
_cell.length_b   1.000
_cell.length_c   1.000
_cell.angle_alpha   90.00
_cell.angle_beta   90.00
_cell.angle_gamma   90.00
#
_symmetry.space_group_name_H-M   'P 1'
#
loop_
_entity.id
_entity.type
_entity.pdbx_description
1 polymer ?
#
loop_
_entity_poly.entity_id
_entity_poly.type
_entity_poly.pdbx_seq_one_letter_code
_entity_poly.pdbx_strand_id
1 'polypeptide(L)'
;MRVALLGWDLEDETVAELGGLGVEVVGFTRWFPDLPAREAHHGWLEVRCPHNIGGSPRDEALAFGVAVVREASTSGLGFDFDVVHALDWRTRPAAGELSARAPGSIVVASHAAGDDDLAEHIGFGPRETPDAWICDHPWGAERLHARITGEPLVFTVPTAHALATQKTPAPEADAEPLATGPCLVLSLGSGTRVSSRTLIRAVRAARERVPGLVVALFDAAGRYGRLKRWLDRSGLASTRWGGMALPTPDLWNAAVAQAAVVGVASRNPVDDPTAHAAWLAGVPVVGLLTDDSDALALALADAVFCPERRDHDVRACAALAGRRLSPESVAADRLRAYLMLLDRKRTAPSPEPTGRPTSADESDAPRTLAFPDLRSRLTLTPVSSREVLASWSVRPDDWRSALQWMGPEAVRAVLTIRLFDVTDVAYDGMNAHSVFDVDLSLSENHRVIAAPYEGRSLAACLGARSQWGYFHPLAHARICHLPREGLAPVSDGRRLRIMPRRTWT
;
A
#
# COMPACT_ATOMS: atom_id res chain seq x y z
N MET A 1 3.83 -2.65 10.98
CA MET A 1 2.73 -2.35 10.05
C MET A 1 2.59 -3.56 9.16
N ARG A 2 1.36 -4.04 8.97
CA ARG A 2 1.07 -5.22 8.15
C ARG A 2 0.27 -4.83 6.92
N VAL A 3 0.77 -5.19 5.74
CA VAL A 3 0.23 -4.75 4.45
C VAL A 3 -0.16 -5.97 3.62
N ALA A 4 -1.42 -6.01 3.20
CA ALA A 4 -1.85 -6.89 2.11
C ALA A 4 -1.65 -6.16 0.78
N LEU A 5 -0.74 -6.64 -0.05
CA LEU A 5 -0.60 -6.20 -1.44
C LEU A 5 -1.34 -7.18 -2.33
N LEU A 6 -2.27 -6.71 -3.15
CA LEU A 6 -3.02 -7.54 -4.08
C LEU A 6 -2.63 -7.10 -5.48
N GLY A 7 -1.93 -7.94 -6.22
CA GLY A 7 -1.52 -7.66 -7.59
C GLY A 7 -1.83 -8.84 -8.48
N TRP A 8 -2.30 -8.59 -9.69
CA TRP A 8 -2.45 -9.64 -10.70
C TRP A 8 -1.10 -10.25 -11.05
N ASP A 9 -0.09 -9.38 -11.14
CA ASP A 9 1.33 -9.68 -11.23
C ASP A 9 2.05 -8.78 -10.20
N LEU A 10 2.81 -9.38 -9.28
CA LEU A 10 3.55 -8.63 -8.26
C LEU A 10 4.93 -8.26 -8.80
N GLU A 11 5.35 -7.02 -8.54
CA GLU A 11 6.72 -6.59 -8.81
C GLU A 11 7.62 -7.00 -7.64
N ASP A 12 8.19 -8.21 -7.70
CA ASP A 12 8.95 -8.82 -6.61
C ASP A 12 10.02 -7.88 -6.00
N GLU A 13 10.72 -7.12 -6.83
CA GLU A 13 11.72 -6.14 -6.38
C GLU A 13 11.09 -5.07 -5.49
N THR A 14 10.04 -4.39 -5.96
CA THR A 14 9.36 -3.33 -5.19
C THR A 14 8.72 -3.88 -3.91
N VAL A 15 8.20 -5.11 -3.95
CA VAL A 15 7.59 -5.77 -2.78
C VAL A 15 8.67 -6.15 -1.75
N ALA A 16 9.81 -6.69 -2.20
CA ALA A 16 10.94 -7.02 -1.35
C ALA A 16 11.53 -5.77 -0.68
N GLU A 17 11.68 -4.68 -1.42
CA GLU A 17 12.15 -3.39 -0.87
C GLU A 17 11.19 -2.86 0.19
N LEU A 18 9.87 -2.96 -0.02
CA LEU A 18 8.88 -2.58 0.99
C LEU A 18 9.02 -3.42 2.27
N GLY A 19 9.24 -4.74 2.14
CA GLY A 19 9.54 -5.62 3.26
C GLY A 19 10.85 -5.26 3.96
N GLY A 20 11.89 -4.89 3.20
CA GLY A 20 13.19 -4.42 3.69
C GLY A 20 13.11 -3.16 4.56
N LEU A 21 12.09 -2.32 4.34
CA LEU A 21 11.79 -1.14 5.16
C LEU A 21 11.08 -1.47 6.49
N GLY A 22 10.96 -2.75 6.86
CA GLY A 22 10.39 -3.21 8.13
C GLY A 22 8.87 -3.36 8.12
N VAL A 23 8.27 -3.45 6.93
CA VAL A 23 6.84 -3.73 6.74
C VAL A 23 6.63 -5.23 6.66
N GLU A 24 5.64 -5.77 7.37
CA GLU A 24 5.22 -7.15 7.17
C GLU A 24 4.29 -7.19 5.95
N VAL A 25 4.78 -7.71 4.82
CA VAL A 25 4.03 -7.73 3.56
C VAL A 25 3.52 -9.13 3.26
N VAL A 26 2.23 -9.24 2.96
CA VAL A 26 1.60 -10.43 2.38
C VAL A 26 1.12 -10.06 0.96
N GLY A 27 1.80 -10.61 -0.04
CA GLY A 27 1.47 -10.43 -1.44
C GLY A 27 0.49 -11.49 -1.92
N PHE A 28 -0.73 -11.10 -2.26
CA PHE A 28 -1.71 -11.98 -2.90
C PHE A 28 -1.65 -11.81 -4.41
N THR A 29 -1.44 -12.92 -5.12
CA THR A 29 -1.31 -12.92 -6.58
C THR A 29 -2.02 -14.10 -7.23
N ARG A 30 -2.14 -14.06 -8.55
CA ARG A 30 -2.76 -15.11 -9.36
C ARG A 30 -2.01 -16.44 -9.21
N TRP A 31 -2.78 -17.53 -9.22
CA TRP A 31 -2.24 -18.88 -9.13
C TRP A 31 -2.11 -19.54 -10.49
N PHE A 32 -1.04 -20.33 -10.66
CA PHE A 32 -0.83 -21.22 -11.79
C PHE A 32 -0.54 -22.65 -11.28
N PRO A 33 -1.04 -23.71 -11.94
CA PRO A 33 -0.96 -25.09 -11.45
C PRO A 33 0.45 -25.63 -11.18
N ASP A 34 1.45 -25.08 -11.85
CA ASP A 34 2.86 -25.44 -11.78
C ASP A 34 3.65 -24.69 -10.71
N LEU A 35 3.04 -23.70 -10.06
CA LEU A 35 3.68 -22.86 -9.05
C LEU A 35 3.21 -23.21 -7.62
N PRO A 36 4.09 -23.07 -6.62
CA PRO A 36 3.69 -23.30 -5.24
C PRO A 36 2.67 -22.25 -4.80
N ALA A 37 1.64 -22.70 -4.07
CA ALA A 37 0.57 -21.83 -3.56
C ALA A 37 1.10 -20.76 -2.59
N ARG A 38 2.26 -20.99 -1.97
CA ARG A 38 2.93 -20.01 -1.11
C ARG A 38 4.43 -20.06 -1.30
N GLU A 39 5.04 -18.90 -1.20
CA GLU A 39 6.48 -18.74 -1.32
C GLU A 39 6.96 -17.68 -0.33
N ALA A 40 7.89 -18.05 0.54
CA ALA A 40 8.45 -17.15 1.53
C ALA A 40 9.68 -16.46 0.96
N HIS A 41 9.63 -15.13 0.93
CA HIS A 41 10.72 -14.28 0.49
C HIS A 41 11.33 -13.56 1.69
N HIS A 42 12.49 -12.93 1.49
CA HIS A 42 13.09 -12.13 2.56
C HIS A 42 12.21 -10.89 2.84
N GLY A 43 11.54 -10.87 3.99
CA GLY A 43 10.73 -9.74 4.44
C GLY A 43 9.27 -9.75 3.97
N TRP A 44 8.84 -10.74 3.18
CA TRP A 44 7.45 -10.84 2.73
C TRP A 44 7.03 -12.27 2.37
N LEU A 45 5.72 -12.51 2.32
CA LEU A 45 5.12 -13.79 1.94
C LEU A 45 4.28 -13.63 0.69
N GLU A 46 4.57 -14.41 -0.34
CA GLU A 46 3.75 -14.52 -1.53
C GLU A 46 2.70 -15.62 -1.37
N VAL A 47 1.46 -15.32 -1.75
CA VAL A 47 0.29 -16.19 -1.64
C VAL A 47 -0.41 -16.22 -3.00
N ARG A 48 -0.24 -17.31 -3.71
CA ARG A 48 -0.86 -17.55 -5.01
C ARG A 48 -2.24 -18.16 -4.79
N CYS A 49 -3.28 -17.39 -5.10
CA CYS A 49 -4.66 -17.71 -4.72
C CYS A 49 -5.35 -18.59 -5.77
N PRO A 50 -5.64 -19.88 -5.50
CA PRO A 50 -6.28 -20.76 -6.49
C PRO A 50 -7.72 -20.31 -6.78
N HIS A 51 -8.00 -19.94 -8.02
CA HIS A 51 -9.33 -19.51 -8.47
C HIS A 51 -9.64 -20.08 -9.85
N ASN A 52 -10.89 -19.95 -10.27
CA ASN A 52 -11.30 -20.35 -11.60
C ASN A 52 -10.69 -19.37 -12.62
N ILE A 53 -9.76 -19.87 -13.43
CA ILE A 53 -9.12 -19.14 -14.51
C ILE A 53 -10.01 -19.22 -15.77
N GLY A 54 -10.17 -18.09 -16.47
CA GLY A 54 -10.97 -17.98 -17.70
C GLY A 54 -12.32 -17.29 -17.49
N GLY A 55 -13.11 -17.19 -18.57
CA GLY A 55 -14.31 -16.37 -18.61
C GLY A 55 -14.01 -14.92 -19.01
N SER A 56 -14.87 -13.98 -18.62
CA SER A 56 -14.55 -12.55 -18.82
C SER A 56 -13.51 -12.09 -17.79
N PRO A 57 -12.68 -11.08 -18.10
CA PRO A 57 -11.73 -10.51 -17.13
C PRO A 57 -12.37 -10.10 -15.80
N ARG A 58 -13.65 -9.71 -15.83
CA ARG A 58 -14.43 -9.38 -14.63
C ARG A 58 -14.78 -10.60 -13.80
N ASP A 59 -15.18 -11.70 -14.43
CA ASP A 59 -15.53 -12.93 -13.71
C ASP A 59 -14.31 -13.52 -13.02
N GLU A 60 -13.17 -13.50 -13.69
CA GLU A 60 -11.90 -13.96 -13.11
C GLU A 60 -11.47 -13.08 -11.94
N ALA A 61 -11.58 -11.75 -12.06
CA ALA A 61 -11.29 -10.81 -10.97
C ALA A 61 -12.16 -11.05 -9.71
N LEU A 62 -13.44 -11.37 -9.90
CA LEU A 62 -14.34 -11.72 -8.80
C LEU A 62 -13.96 -13.08 -8.18
N ALA A 63 -13.66 -14.09 -9.01
CA ALA A 63 -13.20 -15.40 -8.54
C ALA A 63 -11.89 -15.29 -7.75
N PHE A 64 -10.97 -14.45 -8.21
CA PHE A 64 -9.73 -14.11 -7.50
C PHE A 64 -10.04 -13.49 -6.13
N GLY A 65 -10.97 -12.54 -6.04
CA GLY A 65 -11.37 -11.94 -4.76
C GLY A 65 -11.88 -12.95 -3.74
N VAL A 66 -12.71 -13.90 -4.17
CA VAL A 66 -13.18 -15.00 -3.31
C VAL A 66 -12.00 -15.86 -2.84
N ALA A 67 -11.06 -16.16 -3.74
CA ALA A 67 -9.88 -16.96 -3.41
C ALA A 67 -8.96 -16.25 -2.42
N VAL A 68 -8.72 -14.94 -2.56
CA VAL A 68 -7.92 -14.14 -1.61
C VAL A 68 -8.49 -14.22 -0.20
N VAL A 69 -9.81 -14.02 -0.05
CA VAL A 69 -10.48 -14.14 1.26
C VAL A 69 -10.34 -15.54 1.83
N ARG A 70 -10.55 -16.56 0.99
CA ARG A 70 -10.42 -17.95 1.41
C ARG A 70 -9.01 -18.22 1.90
N GLU A 71 -7.99 -17.86 1.13
CA GLU A 71 -6.60 -18.04 1.52
C GLU A 71 -6.26 -17.26 2.79
N ALA A 72 -6.68 -15.99 2.93
CA ALA A 72 -6.49 -15.23 4.15
C ALA A 72 -7.08 -15.95 5.38
N SER A 73 -8.26 -16.54 5.24
CA SER A 73 -8.97 -17.26 6.32
C SER A 73 -8.37 -18.63 6.64
N THR A 74 -8.03 -19.44 5.64
CA THR A 74 -7.63 -20.85 5.82
C THR A 74 -6.14 -20.99 6.10
N SER A 75 -5.35 -19.98 5.76
CA SER A 75 -3.89 -20.04 5.79
C SER A 75 -3.24 -19.62 7.10
N GLY A 76 -4.03 -19.23 8.10
CA GLY A 76 -3.53 -18.61 9.33
C GLY A 76 -2.97 -17.20 9.12
N LEU A 77 -3.20 -16.59 7.94
CA LEU A 77 -2.82 -15.20 7.66
C LEU A 77 -3.75 -14.23 8.40
N GLY A 78 -5.01 -14.60 8.60
CA GLY A 78 -6.01 -13.75 9.23
C GLY A 78 -6.33 -12.51 8.40
N PHE A 79 -7.04 -11.56 9.02
CA PHE A 79 -7.49 -10.32 8.38
C PHE A 79 -6.87 -9.07 9.00
N ASP A 80 -5.94 -9.22 9.95
CA ASP A 80 -5.32 -8.12 10.67
C ASP A 80 -4.29 -7.39 9.78
N PHE A 81 -4.78 -6.62 8.80
CA PHE A 81 -3.97 -5.77 7.93
C PHE A 81 -4.18 -4.30 8.30
N ASP A 82 -3.10 -3.55 8.47
CA ASP A 82 -3.18 -2.08 8.61
C ASP A 82 -3.55 -1.45 7.26
N VAL A 83 -3.03 -2.01 6.16
CA VAL A 83 -3.23 -1.52 4.78
C VAL A 83 -3.62 -2.68 3.89
N VAL A 84 -4.63 -2.47 3.06
CA VAL A 84 -5.04 -3.36 1.97
C VAL A 84 -4.91 -2.58 0.66
N HIS A 85 -3.95 -2.95 -0.18
CA HIS A 85 -3.62 -2.21 -1.40
C HIS A 85 -3.88 -3.06 -2.64
N ALA A 86 -4.87 -2.68 -3.45
CA ALA A 86 -5.03 -3.21 -4.81
C ALA A 86 -4.04 -2.52 -5.75
N LEU A 87 -3.10 -3.27 -6.34
CA LEU A 87 -2.06 -2.76 -7.24
C LEU A 87 -2.56 -2.59 -8.68
N ASP A 88 -3.73 -3.11 -9.01
CA ASP A 88 -4.33 -3.01 -10.33
C ASP A 88 -5.86 -3.09 -10.24
N TRP A 89 -6.58 -2.82 -11.34
CA TRP A 89 -8.03 -2.81 -11.34
C TRP A 89 -8.67 -4.19 -11.10
N ARG A 90 -8.02 -5.29 -11.49
CA ARG A 90 -8.55 -6.65 -11.34
C ARG A 90 -8.53 -7.10 -9.88
N THR A 91 -7.67 -6.51 -9.06
CA THR A 91 -7.53 -6.84 -7.65
C THR A 91 -8.35 -5.96 -6.70
N ARG A 92 -9.04 -4.93 -7.23
CA ARG A 92 -9.92 -4.05 -6.43
C ARG A 92 -11.07 -4.78 -5.72
N PRO A 93 -11.79 -5.74 -6.34
CA PRO A 93 -12.81 -6.51 -5.64
C PRO A 93 -12.24 -7.30 -4.46
N ALA A 94 -11.06 -7.90 -4.66
CA ALA A 94 -10.36 -8.64 -3.62
C ALA A 94 -9.97 -7.76 -2.43
N ALA A 95 -9.44 -6.55 -2.70
CA ALA A 95 -9.11 -5.58 -1.66
C ALA A 95 -10.36 -5.15 -0.86
N GLY A 96 -11.46 -4.91 -1.57
CA GLY A 96 -12.76 -4.63 -0.98
C GLY A 96 -13.24 -5.71 -0.01
N GLU A 97 -13.30 -6.96 -0.50
CA GLU A 97 -13.70 -8.12 0.27
C GLU A 97 -12.80 -8.40 1.48
N LEU A 98 -11.48 -8.27 1.30
CA LEU A 98 -10.52 -8.44 2.38
C LEU A 98 -10.71 -7.37 3.47
N SER A 99 -10.88 -6.11 3.06
CA SER A 99 -11.07 -4.99 3.97
C SER A 99 -12.41 -5.04 4.74
N ALA A 100 -13.47 -5.59 4.15
CA ALA A 100 -14.76 -5.77 4.82
C ALA A 100 -14.67 -6.72 6.03
N ARG A 101 -13.69 -7.61 6.04
CA ARG A 101 -13.39 -8.55 7.15
C ARG A 101 -12.31 -8.03 8.10
N ALA A 102 -11.72 -6.88 7.78
CA ALA A 102 -10.67 -6.20 8.52
C ALA A 102 -11.12 -4.76 8.90
N PRO A 103 -12.16 -4.60 9.75
CA PRO A 103 -12.68 -3.29 10.12
C PRO A 103 -11.60 -2.49 10.87
N GLY A 104 -10.95 -1.56 10.16
CA GLY A 104 -9.79 -0.84 10.69
C GLY A 104 -8.65 -0.66 9.68
N SER A 105 -8.61 -1.47 8.62
CA SER A 105 -7.64 -1.31 7.54
C SER A 105 -7.90 -0.04 6.71
N ILE A 106 -6.83 0.59 6.20
CA ILE A 106 -6.95 1.55 5.10
C ILE A 106 -6.92 0.79 3.77
N VAL A 107 -7.80 1.14 2.85
CA VAL A 107 -7.87 0.57 1.51
C VAL A 107 -7.25 1.55 0.53
N VAL A 108 -6.22 1.10 -0.16
CA VAL A 108 -5.52 1.87 -1.18
C VAL A 108 -5.74 1.19 -2.52
N ALA A 109 -5.81 1.99 -3.59
CA ALA A 109 -5.91 1.49 -4.94
C ALA A 109 -4.87 2.12 -5.84
N SER A 110 -4.21 1.31 -6.65
CA SER A 110 -3.37 1.79 -7.73
C SER A 110 -4.20 2.06 -8.98
N HIS A 111 -3.77 3.08 -9.71
CA HIS A 111 -4.32 3.45 -11.02
C HIS A 111 -3.14 3.60 -11.98
N ALA A 112 -3.00 2.61 -12.87
CA ALA A 112 -1.95 2.62 -13.87
C ALA A 112 -2.32 3.48 -15.08
N ALA A 113 -1.34 4.04 -15.78
CA ALA A 113 -1.56 4.82 -17.01
C ALA A 113 -2.40 4.08 -18.06
N GLY A 114 -2.23 2.76 -18.19
CA GLY A 114 -2.96 1.91 -19.14
C GLY A 114 -4.39 1.54 -18.72
N ASP A 115 -4.78 1.87 -17.48
CA ASP A 115 -6.08 1.45 -16.93
C ASP A 115 -7.22 2.43 -17.27
N ASP A 116 -6.94 3.57 -17.89
CA ASP A 116 -7.92 4.66 -18.05
C ASP A 116 -9.20 4.27 -18.80
N ASP A 117 -9.15 3.28 -19.70
CA ASP A 117 -10.30 2.79 -20.46
C ASP A 117 -10.95 1.51 -19.87
N LEU A 118 -10.27 0.83 -18.93
CA LEU A 118 -10.68 -0.47 -18.37
C LEU A 118 -11.14 -0.38 -16.90
N ALA A 119 -10.64 0.61 -16.16
CA ALA A 119 -10.87 0.79 -14.73
C ALA A 119 -12.30 1.22 -14.36
N GLU A 120 -13.07 1.79 -15.30
CA GLU A 120 -14.34 2.48 -15.00
C GLU A 120 -15.49 1.54 -14.59
N HIS A 121 -15.30 0.22 -14.62
CA HIS A 121 -16.42 -0.73 -14.46
C HIS A 121 -16.27 -1.74 -13.32
N ILE A 122 -15.14 -1.74 -12.60
CA ILE A 122 -14.93 -2.65 -11.46
C ILE A 122 -14.70 -1.86 -10.17
N GLY A 123 -15.70 -1.89 -9.29
CA GLY A 123 -15.65 -1.34 -7.93
C GLY A 123 -14.90 -2.23 -6.93
N PHE A 124 -14.88 -1.81 -5.66
CA PHE A 124 -14.16 -2.50 -4.57
C PHE A 124 -15.08 -3.50 -3.85
N GLY A 125 -15.76 -4.35 -4.60
CA GLY A 125 -16.70 -5.33 -4.04
C GLY A 125 -17.76 -4.68 -3.12
N PRO A 126 -17.78 -4.98 -1.81
CA PRO A 126 -18.74 -4.39 -0.86
C PRO A 126 -18.45 -2.93 -0.49
N ARG A 127 -17.29 -2.37 -0.87
CA ARG A 127 -16.97 -0.95 -0.67
C ARG A 127 -17.19 -0.17 -1.96
N GLU A 128 -17.73 1.03 -1.82
CA GLU A 128 -17.97 1.92 -2.96
C GLU A 128 -16.67 2.59 -3.46
N THR A 129 -15.77 2.98 -2.55
CA THR A 129 -14.52 3.69 -2.88
C THR A 129 -13.35 3.29 -1.96
N PRO A 130 -12.09 3.42 -2.43
CA PRO A 130 -10.92 3.26 -1.58
C PRO A 130 -10.70 4.52 -0.71
N ASP A 131 -9.90 4.40 0.35
CA ASP A 131 -9.50 5.54 1.19
C ASP A 131 -8.48 6.45 0.46
N ALA A 132 -7.73 5.91 -0.50
CA ALA A 132 -6.79 6.66 -1.34
C ALA A 132 -6.44 5.96 -2.66
N TRP A 133 -5.89 6.74 -3.58
CA TRP A 133 -5.33 6.32 -4.86
C TRP A 133 -3.82 6.54 -4.93
N ILE A 134 -3.09 5.59 -5.51
CA ILE A 134 -1.69 5.74 -5.91
C ILE A 134 -1.62 5.65 -7.43
N CYS A 135 -1.13 6.69 -8.09
CA CYS A 135 -0.98 6.74 -9.54
C CYS A 135 0.48 6.63 -9.94
N ASP A 136 0.77 5.75 -10.89
CA ASP A 136 2.12 5.54 -11.43
C ASP A 136 2.53 6.57 -12.50
N HIS A 137 1.60 7.43 -12.91
CA HIS A 137 1.81 8.42 -13.96
C HIS A 137 1.33 9.80 -13.53
N PRO A 138 2.13 10.87 -13.70
CA PRO A 138 1.78 12.22 -13.26
C PRO A 138 0.50 12.74 -13.91
N TRP A 139 0.37 12.59 -15.23
CA TRP A 139 -0.85 13.01 -15.92
C TRP A 139 -2.05 12.12 -15.58
N GLY A 140 -1.84 10.83 -15.31
CA GLY A 140 -2.90 9.92 -14.88
C GLY A 140 -3.47 10.35 -13.53
N ALA A 141 -2.59 10.76 -12.61
CA ALA A 141 -2.98 11.33 -11.32
C ALA A 141 -3.83 12.60 -11.48
N GLU A 142 -3.45 13.52 -12.37
CA GLU A 142 -4.20 14.74 -12.63
C GLU A 142 -5.57 14.47 -13.24
N ARG A 143 -5.65 13.55 -14.21
CA ARG A 143 -6.92 13.09 -14.78
C ARG A 143 -7.82 12.46 -13.72
N LEU A 144 -7.26 11.60 -12.87
CA LEU A 144 -8.00 10.96 -11.80
C LEU A 144 -8.51 11.99 -10.80
N HIS A 145 -7.67 12.93 -10.37
CA HIS A 145 -8.04 14.01 -9.46
C HIS A 145 -9.16 14.91 -10.03
N ALA A 146 -9.18 15.14 -11.34
CA ALA A 146 -10.27 15.89 -11.98
C ALA A 146 -11.59 15.11 -12.06
N ARG A 147 -11.54 13.77 -12.13
CA ARG A 147 -12.72 12.89 -12.18
C ARG A 147 -13.34 12.66 -10.81
N ILE A 148 -12.53 12.41 -9.80
CA ILE A 148 -13.01 12.14 -8.45
C ILE A 148 -13.40 13.46 -7.77
N THR A 149 -14.61 13.52 -7.24
CA THR A 149 -15.06 14.66 -6.42
C THR A 149 -15.02 14.24 -4.95
N GLY A 150 -14.27 14.94 -4.11
CA GLY A 150 -14.20 14.64 -2.67
C GLY A 150 -13.01 13.78 -2.22
N GLU A 151 -13.27 12.80 -1.35
CA GLU A 151 -12.40 12.35 -0.26
C GLU A 151 -11.19 11.45 -0.54
N PRO A 152 -11.07 10.62 -1.59
CA PRO A 152 -9.88 9.79 -1.67
C PRO A 152 -8.68 10.62 -2.12
N LEU A 153 -7.66 10.66 -1.25
CA LEU A 153 -6.39 11.31 -1.56
C LEU A 153 -5.74 10.64 -2.77
N VAL A 154 -5.16 11.43 -3.67
CA VAL A 154 -4.39 10.92 -4.82
C VAL A 154 -2.92 11.20 -4.58
N PHE A 155 -2.13 10.14 -4.54
CA PHE A 155 -0.68 10.19 -4.48
C PHE A 155 -0.12 9.87 -5.86
N THR A 156 0.93 10.57 -6.28
CA THR A 156 1.66 10.25 -7.50
C THR A 156 2.97 9.58 -7.09
N VAL A 157 3.13 8.30 -7.44
CA VAL A 157 4.35 7.52 -7.20
C VAL A 157 4.80 6.96 -8.54
N PRO A 158 5.58 7.73 -9.34
CA PRO A 158 5.93 7.34 -10.68
C PRO A 158 6.74 6.05 -10.72
N THR A 159 6.47 5.19 -11.71
CA THR A 159 7.28 3.99 -11.96
C THR A 159 8.04 4.13 -13.26
N ALA A 160 9.17 3.41 -13.36
CA ALA A 160 9.92 3.34 -14.61
C ALA A 160 9.05 2.82 -15.75
N HIS A 161 8.18 1.82 -15.50
CA HIS A 161 7.28 1.27 -16.51
C HIS A 161 6.33 2.33 -17.08
N ALA A 162 5.67 3.09 -16.21
CA ALA A 162 4.68 4.11 -16.61
C ALA A 162 5.31 5.29 -17.37
N LEU A 163 6.57 5.63 -17.07
CA LEU A 163 7.29 6.69 -17.76
C LEU A 163 8.10 6.19 -18.97
N ALA A 164 8.41 4.89 -19.06
CA ALA A 164 9.13 4.28 -20.19
C ALA A 164 8.29 4.24 -21.49
N THR A 165 6.99 4.50 -21.43
CA THR A 165 6.15 4.69 -22.63
C THR A 165 6.44 6.00 -23.36
N GLN A 166 7.32 6.86 -22.82
CA GLN A 166 7.94 7.99 -23.50
C GLN A 166 8.92 7.56 -24.59
N LYS A 167 8.52 6.65 -25.48
CA LYS A 167 9.18 6.56 -26.77
C LYS A 167 8.72 7.76 -27.57
N THR A 168 9.67 8.61 -27.97
CA THR A 168 9.44 9.53 -29.08
C THR A 168 8.77 8.71 -30.18
N PRO A 169 7.55 9.07 -30.64
CA PRO A 169 7.00 8.43 -31.82
C PRO A 169 8.12 8.47 -32.86
N ALA A 170 8.47 7.32 -33.45
CA ALA A 170 9.35 7.33 -34.61
C ALA A 170 8.82 8.45 -35.51
N PRO A 171 9.68 9.39 -35.98
CA PRO A 171 9.20 10.42 -36.89
C PRO A 171 8.44 9.67 -37.97
N GLU A 172 7.13 9.91 -38.06
CA GLU A 172 6.32 9.27 -39.09
C GLU A 172 7.05 9.59 -40.39
N ALA A 173 7.54 8.56 -41.09
CA ALA A 173 8.48 8.73 -42.20
C ALA A 173 7.91 9.60 -43.34
N ASP A 174 6.60 9.88 -43.27
CA ASP A 174 5.83 10.65 -44.24
C ASP A 174 5.14 11.91 -43.66
N ALA A 175 5.36 12.26 -42.38
CA ALA A 175 4.83 13.51 -41.84
C ALA A 175 5.77 14.66 -42.23
N GLU A 176 5.32 15.52 -43.15
CA GLU A 176 5.99 16.80 -43.43
C GLU A 176 6.35 17.51 -42.11
N PRO A 177 7.55 18.08 -41.96
CA PRO A 177 7.90 18.83 -40.78
C PRO A 177 6.93 20.00 -40.68
N LEU A 178 5.91 19.87 -39.82
CA LEU A 178 5.03 20.97 -39.47
C LEU A 178 5.95 22.11 -39.05
N ALA A 179 5.87 23.23 -39.78
CA ALA A 179 6.60 24.48 -39.55
C ALA A 179 6.13 25.17 -38.25
N THR A 180 5.95 24.40 -37.18
CA THR A 180 5.68 24.83 -35.83
C THR A 180 7.00 25.15 -35.16
N GLY A 181 7.16 26.39 -34.70
CA GLY A 181 8.30 26.77 -33.88
C GLY A 181 8.31 26.04 -32.53
N PRO A 182 9.24 26.39 -31.61
CA PRO A 182 9.43 25.67 -30.37
C PRO A 182 8.12 25.60 -29.55
N CYS A 183 7.81 24.41 -29.03
CA CYS A 183 6.59 24.18 -28.26
C CYS A 183 6.89 24.24 -26.75
N LEU A 184 6.22 25.16 -26.04
CA LEU A 184 6.15 25.20 -24.59
C LEU A 184 4.96 24.37 -24.11
N VAL A 185 5.20 23.30 -23.36
CA VAL A 185 4.15 22.53 -22.70
C VAL A 185 3.94 23.07 -21.29
N LEU A 186 2.74 23.56 -20.98
CA LEU A 186 2.34 23.95 -19.63
C LEU A 186 1.51 22.83 -19.03
N SER A 187 2.09 22.10 -18.07
CA SER A 187 1.36 21.10 -17.27
C SER A 187 0.99 21.71 -15.94
N LEU A 188 -0.29 22.05 -15.80
CA LEU A 188 -0.81 22.74 -14.62
C LEU A 188 -1.64 21.76 -13.79
N GLY A 189 -1.02 21.26 -12.72
CA GLY A 189 -1.65 20.31 -11.81
C GLY A 189 -2.80 20.92 -11.01
N SER A 190 -3.57 20.04 -10.35
CA SER A 190 -4.75 20.32 -9.55
C SER A 190 -4.43 20.87 -8.15
N GLY A 191 -3.29 20.50 -7.58
CA GLY A 191 -2.88 20.91 -6.23
C GLY A 191 -2.53 22.40 -6.08
N THR A 192 -1.98 23.03 -7.13
CA THR A 192 -1.41 24.38 -7.01
C THR A 192 -1.96 25.35 -8.07
N ARG A 193 -2.21 26.60 -7.66
CA ARG A 193 -2.71 27.65 -8.55
C ARG A 193 -1.58 28.59 -8.98
N VAL A 194 -1.37 28.69 -10.29
CA VAL A 194 -0.54 29.70 -10.91
C VAL A 194 -1.42 30.87 -11.34
N SER A 195 -0.96 32.11 -11.18
CA SER A 195 -1.68 33.28 -11.69
C SER A 195 -1.75 33.26 -13.22
N SER A 196 -2.96 33.15 -13.79
CA SER A 196 -3.13 33.24 -15.25
C SER A 196 -2.64 34.58 -15.79
N ARG A 197 -2.72 35.67 -15.00
CA ARG A 197 -2.22 36.99 -15.40
C ARG A 197 -0.70 37.00 -15.53
N THR A 198 -0.02 36.36 -14.59
CA THR A 198 1.45 36.23 -14.61
C THR A 198 1.88 35.36 -15.79
N LEU A 199 1.24 34.21 -16.00
CA LEU A 199 1.52 33.35 -17.15
C LEU A 199 1.29 34.05 -18.50
N ILE A 200 0.19 34.78 -18.66
CA ILE A 200 -0.09 35.53 -19.90
C ILE A 200 1.02 36.56 -20.19
N ARG A 201 1.48 37.29 -19.16
CA ARG A 201 2.57 38.28 -19.30
C ARG A 201 3.89 37.60 -19.65
N ALA A 202 4.24 36.54 -18.93
CA ALA A 202 5.48 35.82 -19.13
C ALA A 202 5.55 35.16 -20.51
N VAL A 203 4.49 34.46 -20.95
CA VAL A 203 4.42 33.82 -22.27
C VAL A 203 4.50 34.86 -23.39
N ARG A 204 3.86 36.02 -23.23
CA ARG A 204 3.95 37.12 -24.20
C ARG A 204 5.39 37.61 -24.34
N ALA A 205 6.04 37.92 -23.22
CA ALA A 205 7.43 38.39 -23.20
C ALA A 205 8.43 37.31 -23.68
N ALA A 206 8.14 36.03 -23.43
CA ALA A 206 8.92 34.91 -23.96
C ALA A 206 8.76 34.80 -25.49
N ARG A 207 7.55 34.97 -26.05
CA ARG A 207 7.31 34.96 -27.50
C ARG A 207 8.10 36.06 -28.23
N GLU A 208 8.25 37.23 -27.63
CA GLU A 208 9.06 38.32 -28.21
C GLU A 208 10.53 37.92 -28.33
N ARG A 209 11.03 37.07 -27.43
CA ARG A 209 12.41 36.56 -27.42
C ARG A 209 12.57 35.30 -28.27
N VAL A 210 11.52 34.48 -28.37
CA VAL A 210 11.48 33.19 -29.05
C VAL A 210 10.47 33.26 -30.21
N PRO A 211 10.88 33.74 -31.40
CA PRO A 211 10.01 33.77 -32.57
C PRO A 211 9.46 32.38 -32.91
N GLY A 212 8.16 32.29 -33.18
CA GLY A 212 7.49 31.02 -33.48
C GLY A 212 7.12 30.17 -32.27
N LEU A 213 7.33 30.63 -31.03
CA LEU A 213 6.89 29.94 -29.82
C LEU A 213 5.39 29.64 -29.87
N VAL A 214 5.04 28.37 -29.69
CA VAL A 214 3.66 27.89 -29.49
C VAL A 214 3.52 27.24 -28.13
N VAL A 215 2.29 27.10 -27.63
CA VAL A 215 2.00 26.64 -26.28
C VAL A 215 0.96 25.53 -26.31
N ALA A 216 1.27 24.40 -25.66
CA ALA A 216 0.31 23.36 -25.32
C ALA A 216 -0.07 23.51 -23.84
N LEU A 217 -1.36 23.58 -23.53
CA LEU A 217 -1.85 23.72 -22.16
C LEU A 217 -2.57 22.44 -21.73
N PHE A 218 -2.02 21.76 -20.72
CA PHE A 218 -2.60 20.59 -20.09
C PHE A 218 -3.12 20.95 -18.69
N ASP A 219 -4.43 20.91 -18.54
CA ASP A 219 -5.16 21.27 -17.32
C ASP A 219 -6.39 20.37 -17.19
N ALA A 220 -6.24 19.24 -16.49
CA ALA A 220 -7.28 18.22 -16.38
C ALA A 220 -8.56 18.76 -15.69
N ALA A 221 -8.40 19.73 -14.79
CA ALA A 221 -9.50 20.32 -14.03
C ALA A 221 -10.17 21.53 -14.73
N GLY A 222 -9.68 21.95 -15.90
CA GLY A 222 -10.23 23.06 -16.68
C GLY A 222 -10.19 24.43 -15.99
N ARG A 223 -9.35 24.62 -14.96
CA ARG A 223 -9.27 25.83 -14.14
C ARG A 223 -8.66 27.03 -14.86
N TYR A 224 -7.89 26.78 -15.91
CA TYR A 224 -7.13 27.77 -16.67
C TYR A 224 -7.81 28.16 -17.99
N GLY A 225 -9.15 28.06 -18.05
CA GLY A 225 -9.94 28.44 -19.24
C GLY A 225 -9.75 29.90 -19.70
N ARG A 226 -9.31 30.82 -18.83
CA ARG A 226 -8.92 32.19 -19.23
C ARG A 226 -7.60 32.19 -20.02
N LEU A 227 -6.61 31.41 -19.58
CA LEU A 227 -5.33 31.26 -20.26
C LEU A 227 -5.54 30.56 -21.61
N LYS A 228 -6.31 29.46 -21.64
CA LYS A 228 -6.66 28.75 -22.88
C LYS A 228 -7.26 29.68 -23.95
N ARG A 229 -8.35 30.39 -23.61
CA ARG A 229 -8.98 31.37 -24.51
C ARG A 229 -8.07 32.51 -24.95
N TRP A 230 -7.06 32.85 -24.16
CA TRP A 230 -6.06 33.84 -24.56
C TRP A 230 -5.05 33.26 -25.55
N LEU A 231 -4.56 32.04 -25.32
CA LEU A 231 -3.68 31.33 -26.24
C LEU A 231 -4.32 31.15 -27.61
N ASP A 232 -5.59 30.73 -27.65
CA ASP A 232 -6.35 30.55 -28.89
C ASP A 232 -6.48 31.86 -29.66
N ARG A 233 -6.94 32.93 -29.00
CA ARG A 233 -7.12 34.26 -29.64
C ARG A 233 -5.81 34.91 -30.08
N SER A 234 -4.69 34.56 -29.45
CA SER A 234 -3.38 35.13 -29.76
C SER A 234 -2.62 34.32 -30.83
N GLY A 235 -3.23 33.26 -31.37
CA GLY A 235 -2.57 32.33 -32.29
C GLY A 235 -1.33 31.68 -31.68
N LEU A 236 -1.35 31.46 -30.35
CA LEU A 236 -0.25 30.85 -29.59
C LEU A 236 -0.50 29.40 -29.24
N ALA A 237 -1.75 28.94 -29.32
CA ALA A 237 -2.07 27.54 -29.05
C ALA A 237 -1.39 26.64 -30.09
N SER A 238 -0.70 25.59 -29.63
CA SER A 238 -0.15 24.56 -30.49
C SER A 238 -1.26 23.90 -31.31
N THR A 239 -1.10 23.81 -32.62
CA THR A 239 -2.06 23.12 -33.50
C THR A 239 -2.06 21.62 -33.25
N ARG A 240 -0.88 21.05 -32.94
CA ARG A 240 -0.70 19.63 -32.67
C ARG A 240 -1.25 19.21 -31.32
N TRP A 241 -1.00 20.01 -30.28
CA TRP A 241 -1.25 19.61 -28.89
C TRP A 241 -2.35 20.42 -28.20
N GLY A 242 -2.62 21.66 -28.64
CA GLY A 242 -3.51 22.61 -27.96
C GLY A 242 -5.01 22.31 -28.10
N GLY A 243 -5.39 21.49 -29.08
CA GLY A 243 -6.79 21.06 -29.28
C GLY A 243 -7.25 19.99 -28.30
N MET A 244 -6.34 19.28 -27.63
CA MET A 244 -6.69 18.15 -26.77
C MET A 244 -7.07 18.62 -25.37
N ALA A 245 -8.36 18.51 -25.02
CA ALA A 245 -8.86 18.91 -23.71
C ALA A 245 -8.35 18.00 -22.58
N LEU A 246 -8.17 16.70 -22.85
CA LEU A 246 -7.81 15.67 -21.87
C LEU A 246 -7.09 14.52 -22.59
N PRO A 247 -5.82 14.69 -23.00
CA PRO A 247 -5.07 13.62 -23.69
C PRO A 247 -4.91 12.38 -22.79
N THR A 248 -4.74 11.22 -23.42
CA THR A 248 -4.30 10.01 -22.72
C THR A 248 -2.87 10.21 -22.17
N PRO A 249 -2.44 9.42 -21.16
CA PRO A 249 -1.06 9.44 -20.66
C PRO A 249 -0.01 9.33 -21.77
N ASP A 250 -0.23 8.47 -22.77
CA ASP A 250 0.70 8.31 -23.90
C ASP A 250 0.78 9.55 -24.79
N LEU A 251 -0.36 10.17 -25.11
CA LEU A 251 -0.37 11.42 -25.89
C LEU A 251 0.25 12.58 -25.11
N TRP A 252 0.07 12.60 -23.78
CA TRP A 252 0.73 13.57 -22.92
C TRP A 252 2.25 13.35 -22.88
N ASN A 253 2.70 12.10 -22.76
CA ASN A 253 4.11 11.71 -22.81
C ASN A 253 4.76 12.12 -24.15
N ALA A 254 4.07 11.89 -25.27
CA ALA A 254 4.53 12.32 -26.59
C ALA A 254 4.63 13.85 -26.69
N ALA A 255 3.68 14.60 -26.09
CA ALA A 255 3.74 16.05 -26.06
C ALA A 255 4.91 16.56 -25.21
N VAL A 256 5.15 15.95 -24.04
CA VAL A 256 6.26 16.27 -23.16
C VAL A 256 7.60 15.98 -23.84
N ALA A 257 7.76 14.80 -24.45
CA ALA A 257 9.01 14.41 -25.11
C ALA A 257 9.35 15.26 -26.35
N GLN A 258 8.34 15.88 -26.98
CA GLN A 258 8.53 16.76 -28.13
C GLN A 258 8.56 18.25 -27.76
N ALA A 259 8.41 18.59 -26.48
CA ALA A 259 8.43 19.97 -26.05
C ALA A 259 9.86 20.54 -26.13
N ALA A 260 9.96 21.82 -26.47
CA ALA A 260 11.21 22.57 -26.31
C ALA A 260 11.49 22.87 -24.84
N VAL A 261 10.43 23.04 -24.03
CA VAL A 261 10.46 23.29 -22.60
C VAL A 261 9.13 22.90 -21.96
N VAL A 262 9.17 22.38 -20.73
CA VAL A 262 7.99 22.06 -19.92
C VAL A 262 7.90 23.02 -18.74
N GLY A 263 6.77 23.70 -18.60
CA GLY A 263 6.42 24.49 -17.43
C GLY A 263 5.60 23.67 -16.43
N VAL A 264 6.04 23.60 -15.17
CA VAL A 264 5.33 22.90 -14.07
C VAL A 264 4.85 23.87 -13.00
N ALA A 265 3.68 23.62 -12.42
CA ALA A 265 3.10 24.42 -11.34
C ALA A 265 3.75 24.17 -9.97
N SER A 266 5.09 24.21 -9.91
CA SER A 266 5.90 24.00 -8.70
C SER A 266 6.95 25.11 -8.51
N ARG A 267 7.30 25.40 -7.26
CA ARG A 267 8.44 26.25 -6.87
C ARG A 267 9.74 25.47 -6.88
N ASN A 268 9.65 24.17 -6.60
CA ASN A 268 10.77 23.24 -6.64
C ASN A 268 10.45 22.12 -7.63
N PRO A 269 10.86 22.26 -8.91
CA PRO A 269 10.65 21.22 -9.91
C PRO A 269 11.25 19.87 -9.52
N VAL A 270 12.27 19.82 -8.64
CA VAL A 270 12.92 18.56 -8.23
C VAL A 270 11.97 17.62 -7.48
N ASP A 271 10.90 18.14 -6.90
CA ASP A 271 9.89 17.34 -6.20
C ASP A 271 8.61 17.14 -7.03
N ASP A 272 8.59 17.62 -8.28
CA ASP A 272 7.41 17.56 -9.15
C ASP A 272 7.47 16.34 -10.08
N PRO A 273 6.50 15.39 -10.00
CA PRO A 273 6.48 14.20 -10.84
C PRO A 273 6.42 14.48 -12.35
N THR A 274 5.81 15.59 -12.77
CA THR A 274 5.81 16.00 -14.18
C THR A 274 7.19 16.48 -14.62
N ALA A 275 7.93 17.15 -13.74
CA ALA A 275 9.31 17.54 -14.04
C ALA A 275 10.21 16.32 -14.21
N HIS A 276 10.03 15.28 -13.39
CA HIS A 276 10.75 14.00 -13.53
C HIS A 276 10.53 13.39 -14.90
N ALA A 277 9.26 13.30 -15.32
CA ALA A 277 8.87 12.81 -16.64
C ALA A 277 9.54 13.62 -17.77
N ALA A 278 9.55 14.95 -17.67
CA ALA A 278 10.17 15.81 -18.68
C ALA A 278 11.70 15.64 -18.75
N TRP A 279 12.39 15.56 -17.60
CA TRP A 279 13.84 15.39 -17.58
C TRP A 279 14.28 14.03 -18.13
N LEU A 280 13.53 12.96 -17.83
CA LEU A 280 13.78 11.64 -18.38
C LEU A 280 13.58 11.61 -19.91
N ALA A 281 12.67 12.42 -20.44
CA ALA A 281 12.52 12.64 -21.87
C ALA A 281 13.59 13.57 -22.48
N GLY A 282 14.54 14.09 -21.69
CA GLY A 282 15.59 14.98 -22.17
C GLY A 282 15.14 16.44 -22.34
N VAL A 283 14.04 16.85 -21.70
CA VAL A 283 13.42 18.16 -21.89
C VAL A 283 13.62 19.06 -20.67
N PRO A 284 14.01 20.34 -20.85
CA PRO A 284 14.19 21.26 -19.72
C PRO A 284 12.85 21.62 -19.07
N VAL A 285 12.92 21.91 -17.77
CA VAL A 285 11.76 22.24 -16.95
C VAL A 285 11.92 23.62 -16.32
N VAL A 286 10.85 24.41 -16.33
CA VAL A 286 10.76 25.70 -15.65
C VAL A 286 9.63 25.67 -14.62
N GLY A 287 9.94 26.05 -13.38
CA GLY A 287 8.94 26.25 -12.34
C GLY A 287 8.11 27.50 -12.60
N LEU A 288 6.78 27.37 -12.60
CA LEU A 288 5.85 28.46 -12.95
C LEU A 288 5.39 29.29 -11.75
N LEU A 289 5.72 28.87 -10.52
CA LEU A 289 5.29 29.55 -9.29
C LEU A 289 6.24 30.69 -8.91
N THR A 290 6.11 31.80 -9.63
CA THR A 290 6.77 33.07 -9.33
C THR A 290 5.78 34.23 -9.53
N ASP A 291 5.97 35.31 -8.76
CA ASP A 291 5.21 36.55 -8.92
C ASP A 291 5.84 37.49 -9.97
N ASP A 292 7.10 37.25 -10.34
CA ASP A 292 7.85 38.02 -11.32
C ASP A 292 7.67 37.41 -12.73
N SER A 293 6.82 38.07 -13.54
CA SER A 293 6.58 37.64 -14.92
C SER A 293 7.77 37.82 -15.85
N ASP A 294 8.67 38.76 -15.56
CA ASP A 294 9.80 39.07 -16.43
C ASP A 294 10.92 38.06 -16.20
N ALA A 295 11.19 37.71 -14.93
CA ALA A 295 12.05 36.59 -14.58
C ALA A 295 11.54 35.27 -15.16
N LEU A 296 10.23 35.02 -15.12
CA LEU A 296 9.63 33.83 -15.74
C LEU A 296 9.79 33.83 -17.26
N ALA A 297 9.59 34.97 -17.92
CA ALA A 297 9.77 35.08 -19.37
C ALA A 297 11.22 34.80 -19.79
N LEU A 298 12.18 35.32 -19.02
CA LEU A 298 13.61 35.06 -19.25
C LEU A 298 13.94 33.58 -19.06
N ALA A 299 13.49 32.96 -17.96
CA ALA A 299 13.71 31.54 -17.71
C ALA A 299 13.14 30.64 -18.82
N LEU A 300 11.95 30.96 -19.33
CA LEU A 300 11.34 30.25 -20.47
C LEU A 300 12.15 30.42 -21.76
N ALA A 301 12.67 31.62 -22.04
CA ALA A 301 13.48 31.88 -23.23
C ALA A 301 14.86 31.21 -23.14
N ASP A 302 15.52 31.29 -21.99
CA ASP A 302 16.82 30.67 -21.73
C ASP A 302 16.74 29.15 -21.87
N ALA A 303 15.66 28.53 -21.39
CA ALA A 303 15.42 27.10 -21.55
C ALA A 303 15.36 26.65 -23.02
N VAL A 304 14.97 27.54 -23.94
CA VAL A 304 14.91 27.26 -25.39
C VAL A 304 16.26 27.52 -26.07
N PHE A 305 16.97 28.59 -25.70
CA PHE A 305 18.13 29.09 -26.46
C PHE A 305 19.51 28.88 -25.82
N CYS A 306 19.62 28.30 -24.63
CA CYS A 306 20.91 27.99 -24.00
C CYS A 306 21.20 26.48 -23.97
N PRO A 307 21.55 25.83 -25.10
CA PRO A 307 21.75 24.38 -25.20
C PRO A 307 22.70 23.80 -24.16
N GLU A 308 23.85 24.44 -23.92
CA GLU A 308 24.87 23.89 -23.01
C GLU A 308 24.37 23.79 -21.57
N ARG A 309 23.75 24.87 -21.08
CA ARG A 309 23.14 24.92 -19.74
C ARG A 309 21.97 23.95 -19.66
N ARG A 310 21.10 23.96 -20.67
CA ARG A 310 19.96 23.05 -20.80
C ARG A 310 20.41 21.60 -20.69
N ASP A 311 21.40 21.20 -21.47
CA ASP A 311 21.86 19.82 -21.53
C ASP A 311 22.54 19.40 -20.22
N HIS A 312 23.26 20.33 -19.54
CA HIS A 312 23.80 20.07 -18.20
C HIS A 312 22.69 19.85 -17.16
N ASP A 313 21.75 20.80 -17.07
CA ASP A 313 20.67 20.78 -16.08
C ASP A 313 19.75 19.57 -16.29
N VAL A 314 19.38 19.28 -17.54
CA VAL A 314 18.57 18.11 -17.90
C VAL A 314 19.28 16.82 -17.53
N ARG A 315 20.58 16.65 -17.85
CA ARG A 315 21.33 15.43 -17.48
C ARG A 315 21.39 15.23 -15.98
N ALA A 316 21.69 16.29 -15.22
CA ALA A 316 21.77 16.22 -13.76
C ALA A 316 20.41 15.86 -13.15
N CYS A 317 19.34 16.52 -13.60
CA CYS A 317 18.00 16.27 -13.09
C CYS A 317 17.40 14.94 -13.57
N ALA A 318 17.73 14.47 -14.78
CA ALA A 318 17.35 13.15 -15.26
C ALA A 318 18.01 12.04 -14.43
N ALA A 319 19.28 12.23 -14.01
CA ALA A 319 19.94 11.29 -13.11
C ALA A 319 19.26 11.23 -11.73
N LEU A 320 18.81 12.38 -11.21
CA LEU A 320 18.03 12.43 -9.96
C LEU A 320 16.65 11.78 -10.12
N ALA A 321 15.94 12.07 -11.21
CA ALA A 321 14.66 11.47 -11.53
C ALA A 321 14.80 9.95 -11.69
N GLY A 322 15.84 9.45 -12.37
CA GLY A 322 16.11 8.03 -12.52
C GLY A 322 16.29 7.31 -11.18
N ARG A 323 16.92 7.95 -10.18
CA ARG A 323 17.02 7.39 -8.82
C ARG A 323 15.66 7.27 -8.14
N ARG A 324 14.77 8.25 -8.34
CA ARG A 324 13.40 8.24 -7.77
C ARG A 324 12.52 7.12 -8.34
N LEU A 325 12.87 6.57 -9.50
CA LEU A 325 12.17 5.46 -10.13
C LEU A 325 12.71 4.08 -9.73
N SER A 326 13.74 4.02 -8.89
CA SER A 326 14.25 2.75 -8.38
C SER A 326 13.19 2.03 -7.55
N PRO A 327 13.18 0.68 -7.52
CA PRO A 327 12.25 -0.08 -6.68
C PRO A 327 12.27 0.35 -5.21
N GLU A 328 13.46 0.66 -4.67
CA GLU A 328 13.64 1.19 -3.31
C GLU A 328 12.89 2.51 -3.11
N SER A 329 13.04 3.47 -4.04
CA SER A 329 12.35 4.76 -3.95
C SER A 329 10.83 4.62 -4.10
N VAL A 330 10.37 3.77 -5.02
CA VAL A 330 8.94 3.48 -5.20
C VAL A 330 8.35 2.85 -3.93
N ALA A 331 9.05 1.89 -3.33
CA ALA A 331 8.64 1.28 -2.06
C ALA A 331 8.60 2.30 -0.91
N ALA A 332 9.61 3.18 -0.81
CA ALA A 332 9.66 4.24 0.19
C ALA A 332 8.52 5.26 0.03
N ASP A 333 8.20 5.67 -1.20
CA ASP A 333 7.10 6.60 -1.48
C ASP A 333 5.73 5.96 -1.22
N ARG A 334 5.55 4.66 -1.53
CA ARG A 334 4.37 3.89 -1.12
C ARG A 334 4.23 3.83 0.40
N LEU A 335 5.30 3.49 1.11
CA LEU A 335 5.33 3.47 2.58
C LEU A 335 4.96 4.84 3.17
N ARG A 336 5.51 5.92 2.60
CA ARG A 336 5.17 7.28 3.01
C ARG A 336 3.67 7.56 2.86
N ALA A 337 3.07 7.19 1.72
CA ALA A 337 1.63 7.32 1.49
C ALA A 337 0.83 6.53 2.55
N TYR A 338 1.22 5.30 2.86
CA TYR A 338 0.56 4.47 3.89
C TYR A 338 0.63 5.13 5.27
N LEU A 339 1.80 5.60 5.67
CA LEU A 339 1.99 6.25 6.98
C LEU A 339 1.14 7.52 7.09
N MET A 340 1.08 8.34 6.04
CA MET A 340 0.22 9.53 6.01
C MET A 340 -1.27 9.18 6.16
N LEU A 341 -1.72 8.11 5.50
CA LEU A 341 -3.11 7.65 5.58
C LEU A 341 -3.45 7.08 6.96
N LEU A 342 -2.55 6.31 7.55
CA LEU A 342 -2.73 5.78 8.90
C LEU A 342 -2.77 6.91 9.95
N ASP A 343 -1.91 7.91 9.81
CA ASP A 343 -1.90 9.08 10.71
C ASP A 343 -3.20 9.89 10.57
N ARG A 344 -3.65 10.15 9.34
CA ARG A 344 -4.95 10.78 9.08
C ARG A 344 -6.10 10.00 9.71
N LYS A 345 -6.10 8.67 9.59
CA LYS A 345 -7.15 7.82 10.18
C LYS A 345 -7.15 7.86 11.72
N ARG A 346 -5.96 7.92 12.34
CA ARG A 346 -5.82 8.03 13.81
C ARG A 346 -6.26 9.39 14.34
N THR A 347 -6.03 10.44 13.56
CA THR A 347 -6.36 11.82 13.93
C THR A 347 -7.78 12.24 13.54
N ALA A 348 -8.43 11.49 12.65
CA ALA A 348 -9.82 11.72 12.30
C ALA A 348 -10.70 11.62 13.56
N PRO A 349 -11.54 12.64 13.85
CA PRO A 349 -12.46 12.57 14.97
C PRO A 349 -13.34 11.34 14.78
N SER A 350 -13.33 10.44 15.77
CA SER A 350 -14.20 9.26 15.76
C SER A 350 -15.63 9.76 15.58
N PRO A 351 -16.38 9.28 14.58
CA PRO A 351 -17.76 9.72 14.41
C PRO A 351 -18.49 9.41 15.72
N GLU A 352 -18.93 10.45 16.42
CA GLU A 352 -19.74 10.29 17.62
C GLU A 352 -20.88 9.32 17.27
N PRO A 353 -21.10 8.25 18.06
CA PRO A 353 -22.26 7.41 17.85
C PRO A 353 -23.47 8.29 18.11
N THR A 354 -24.16 8.69 17.03
CA THR A 354 -25.47 9.30 17.06
C THR A 354 -26.48 8.25 17.51
N GLY A 355 -26.43 7.95 18.79
CA GLY A 355 -27.22 6.92 19.46
C GLY A 355 -27.28 7.23 20.93
N ARG A 356 -28.16 8.16 21.29
CA ARG A 356 -28.55 8.51 22.66
C ARG A 356 -28.91 7.22 23.42
N PRO A 357 -28.15 6.78 24.45
CA PRO A 357 -28.58 5.68 25.29
C PRO A 357 -29.60 6.23 26.29
N THR A 358 -30.82 5.71 26.21
CA THR A 358 -31.78 5.83 27.32
C THR A 358 -31.18 5.16 28.55
N SER A 359 -31.13 5.94 29.62
CA SER A 359 -30.75 5.57 30.97
C SER A 359 -31.65 4.49 31.56
N ALA A 360 -31.03 3.40 32.05
CA ALA A 360 -31.34 2.67 33.28
C ALA A 360 -30.64 1.30 33.21
N ASP A 361 -29.55 1.08 33.95
CA ASP A 361 -29.63 0.62 35.34
C ASP A 361 -28.19 0.45 35.89
N GLU A 362 -27.97 0.97 37.09
CA GLU A 362 -26.73 0.81 37.84
C GLU A 362 -26.71 -0.58 38.49
N SER A 363 -25.65 -1.36 38.25
CA SER A 363 -25.23 -2.38 39.20
C SER A 363 -23.71 -2.37 39.31
N ASP A 364 -23.29 -1.91 40.48
CA ASP A 364 -21.94 -1.84 40.99
C ASP A 364 -21.32 -3.24 41.09
N ALA A 365 -20.33 -3.52 40.24
CA ALA A 365 -19.43 -4.66 40.36
C ALA A 365 -17.99 -4.12 40.21
N PRO A 366 -17.02 -4.64 40.98
CA PRO A 366 -15.68 -4.07 41.03
C PRO A 366 -15.07 -4.07 39.63
N ARG A 367 -14.71 -2.87 39.17
CA ARG A 367 -14.12 -2.61 37.85
C ARG A 367 -12.84 -3.43 37.70
N THR A 368 -12.96 -4.60 37.09
CA THR A 368 -11.85 -5.26 36.41
C THR A 368 -11.24 -4.26 35.45
N LEU A 369 -9.91 -4.11 35.48
CA LEU A 369 -9.13 -3.27 34.59
C LEU A 369 -9.52 -3.56 33.12
N ALA A 370 -10.47 -2.78 32.59
CA ALA A 370 -10.96 -2.88 31.24
C ALA A 370 -9.92 -2.26 30.30
N PHE A 371 -8.96 -3.06 29.86
CA PHE A 371 -8.35 -2.85 28.56
C PHE A 371 -9.43 -3.13 27.51
N PRO A 372 -9.56 -2.35 26.42
CA PRO A 372 -10.51 -2.66 25.36
C PRO A 372 -10.15 -4.03 24.77
N ASP A 373 -11.02 -5.03 24.92
CA ASP A 373 -10.77 -6.41 24.50
C ASP A 373 -10.94 -6.55 22.98
N LEU A 374 -9.88 -6.22 22.24
CA LEU A 374 -9.85 -6.31 20.77
C LEU A 374 -9.64 -7.74 20.24
N ARG A 375 -9.28 -8.72 21.08
CA ARG A 375 -8.97 -10.12 20.67
C ARG A 375 -9.10 -11.11 21.83
N SER A 376 -9.33 -12.39 21.53
CA SER A 376 -9.19 -13.48 22.50
C SER A 376 -7.77 -13.57 23.06
N ARG A 377 -7.64 -13.99 24.33
CA ARG A 377 -6.36 -14.03 25.04
C ARG A 377 -6.23 -15.29 25.88
N LEU A 378 -5.00 -15.79 25.97
CA LEU A 378 -4.61 -16.84 26.91
C LEU A 378 -3.32 -16.41 27.61
N THR A 379 -3.30 -16.47 28.93
CA THR A 379 -2.12 -16.24 29.75
C THR A 379 -1.89 -17.43 30.66
N LEU A 380 -0.62 -17.84 30.79
CA LEU A 380 -0.17 -18.86 31.71
C LEU A 380 0.69 -18.21 32.79
N THR A 381 0.35 -18.46 34.05
CA THR A 381 1.14 -18.00 35.20
C THR A 381 1.56 -19.21 36.03
N PRO A 382 2.88 -19.42 36.27
CA PRO A 382 3.33 -20.54 37.10
C PRO A 382 2.84 -20.33 38.54
N VAL A 383 2.21 -21.35 39.11
CA VAL A 383 1.72 -21.35 40.51
C VAL A 383 2.66 -22.14 41.40
N SER A 384 3.10 -23.32 40.94
CA SER A 384 4.02 -24.19 41.65
C SER A 384 4.95 -24.90 40.65
N SER A 385 5.79 -25.82 41.15
CA SER A 385 6.66 -26.66 40.33
C SER A 385 5.90 -27.48 39.28
N ARG A 386 4.62 -27.78 39.55
CA ARG A 386 3.76 -28.66 38.74
C ARG A 386 2.40 -28.07 38.41
N GLU A 387 2.15 -26.80 38.68
CA GLU A 387 0.85 -26.18 38.42
C GLU A 387 1.01 -24.84 37.70
N VAL A 388 0.12 -24.62 36.73
CA VAL A 388 -0.01 -23.36 36.02
C VAL A 388 -1.44 -22.85 36.13
N LEU A 389 -1.60 -21.58 36.48
CA LEU A 389 -2.87 -20.88 36.36
C LEU A 389 -3.00 -20.41 34.92
N ALA A 390 -3.94 -21.00 34.18
CA ALA A 390 -4.37 -20.49 32.90
C ALA A 390 -5.51 -19.50 33.12
N SER A 391 -5.43 -18.32 32.50
CA SER A 391 -6.51 -17.32 32.48
C SER A 391 -6.75 -16.87 31.05
N TRP A 392 -8.01 -16.77 30.64
CA TRP A 392 -8.38 -16.45 29.26
C TRP A 392 -9.61 -15.55 29.17
N SER A 393 -9.71 -14.86 28.03
CA SER A 393 -10.93 -14.22 27.55
C SER A 393 -11.17 -14.67 26.12
N VAL A 394 -12.42 -15.01 25.80
CA VAL A 394 -12.83 -15.39 24.44
C VAL A 394 -13.71 -14.30 23.88
N ARG A 395 -13.30 -13.71 22.77
CA ARG A 395 -14.13 -12.76 22.04
C ARG A 395 -15.26 -13.54 21.34
N PRO A 396 -16.53 -13.09 21.42
CA PRO A 396 -17.64 -13.78 20.78
C PRO A 396 -17.50 -13.95 19.26
N ASP A 397 -16.83 -12.99 18.59
CA ASP A 397 -16.56 -13.08 17.15
C ASP A 397 -15.56 -14.20 16.82
N ASP A 398 -14.42 -14.25 17.53
CA ASP A 398 -13.39 -15.27 17.32
C ASP A 398 -13.98 -16.68 17.54
N TRP A 399 -14.81 -16.84 18.58
CA TRP A 399 -15.54 -18.09 18.83
C TRP A 399 -16.49 -18.44 17.70
N ARG A 400 -17.31 -17.48 17.23
CA ARG A 400 -18.22 -17.69 16.09
C ARG A 400 -17.46 -18.07 14.81
N SER A 401 -16.32 -17.42 14.53
CA SER A 401 -15.47 -17.75 13.39
C SER A 401 -14.89 -19.17 13.48
N ALA A 402 -14.45 -19.59 14.67
CA ALA A 402 -13.98 -20.96 14.89
C ALA A 402 -15.09 -22.00 14.70
N LEU A 403 -16.30 -21.72 15.18
CA LEU A 403 -17.47 -22.56 14.94
C LEU A 403 -17.83 -22.61 13.45
N GLN A 404 -17.82 -21.48 12.74
CA GLN A 404 -18.04 -21.46 11.29
C GLN A 404 -17.00 -22.29 10.53
N TRP A 405 -15.73 -22.21 10.93
CA TRP A 405 -14.66 -23.02 10.35
C TRP A 405 -14.88 -24.53 10.54
N MET A 406 -15.38 -24.94 11.72
CA MET A 406 -15.72 -26.34 11.99
C MET A 406 -16.96 -26.84 11.23
N GLY A 407 -17.77 -25.95 10.65
CA GLY A 407 -18.91 -26.29 9.83
C GLY A 407 -19.89 -27.22 10.57
N PRO A 408 -20.26 -28.39 10.01
CA PRO A 408 -21.17 -29.34 10.66
C PRO A 408 -20.69 -29.84 12.04
N GLU A 409 -19.38 -29.83 12.29
CA GLU A 409 -18.81 -30.31 13.56
C GLU A 409 -18.94 -29.31 14.72
N ALA A 410 -19.27 -28.05 14.40
CA ALA A 410 -19.39 -26.96 15.36
C ALA A 410 -20.38 -27.25 16.50
N VAL A 411 -21.43 -28.03 16.21
CA VAL A 411 -22.48 -28.41 17.17
C VAL A 411 -21.91 -29.15 18.39
N ARG A 412 -20.76 -29.82 18.23
CA ARG A 412 -20.09 -30.60 19.29
C ARG A 412 -18.71 -30.08 19.61
N ALA A 413 -18.40 -28.84 19.21
CA ALA A 413 -17.14 -28.22 19.51
C ALA A 413 -17.04 -27.86 21.00
N VAL A 414 -15.87 -28.09 21.59
CA VAL A 414 -15.56 -27.78 22.98
C VAL A 414 -14.45 -26.73 23.00
N LEU A 415 -14.55 -25.75 23.89
CA LEU A 415 -13.45 -24.82 24.13
C LEU A 415 -12.35 -25.58 24.87
N THR A 416 -11.13 -25.56 24.37
CA THR A 416 -10.03 -26.39 24.88
C THR A 416 -8.75 -25.57 24.94
N ILE A 417 -7.96 -25.76 26.00
CA ILE A 417 -6.54 -25.36 26.03
C ILE A 417 -5.70 -26.57 25.67
N ARG A 418 -4.92 -26.45 24.59
CA ARG A 418 -3.90 -27.42 24.19
C ARG A 418 -2.54 -26.96 24.71
N LEU A 419 -1.89 -27.80 25.52
CA LEU A 419 -0.58 -27.54 26.09
C LEU A 419 0.49 -28.39 25.40
N PHE A 420 1.66 -27.80 25.20
CA PHE A 420 2.82 -28.39 24.55
C PHE A 420 4.01 -28.35 25.52
N ASP A 421 4.62 -29.50 25.81
CA ASP A 421 5.89 -29.55 26.53
C ASP A 421 7.04 -29.24 25.56
N VAL A 422 7.66 -28.08 25.75
CA VAL A 422 8.72 -27.53 24.91
C VAL A 422 10.03 -27.37 25.67
N THR A 423 10.20 -28.16 26.73
CA THR A 423 11.40 -28.13 27.58
C THR A 423 12.67 -28.37 26.75
N ASP A 424 13.67 -27.49 26.89
CA ASP A 424 14.99 -27.59 26.25
C ASP A 424 14.98 -27.67 24.71
N VAL A 425 13.90 -27.21 24.05
CA VAL A 425 13.81 -27.11 22.58
C VAL A 425 13.42 -25.71 22.14
N ALA A 426 13.95 -25.27 21.00
CA ALA A 426 13.47 -24.09 20.31
C ALA A 426 12.17 -24.46 19.60
N TYR A 427 11.03 -24.15 20.23
CA TYR A 427 9.72 -24.57 19.74
C TYR A 427 9.38 -23.97 18.38
N ASP A 428 9.10 -24.82 17.40
CA ASP A 428 8.76 -24.43 16.02
C ASP A 428 7.28 -24.65 15.66
N GLY A 429 6.47 -25.07 16.63
CA GLY A 429 5.06 -25.44 16.44
C GLY A 429 4.82 -26.94 16.32
N MET A 430 5.82 -27.72 15.94
CA MET A 430 5.70 -29.14 15.60
C MET A 430 6.60 -30.06 16.46
N ASN A 431 7.65 -29.51 17.05
CA ASN A 431 8.70 -30.27 17.77
C ASN A 431 8.49 -30.37 19.30
N ALA A 432 7.24 -30.34 19.78
CA ALA A 432 6.96 -30.52 21.21
C ALA A 432 7.22 -31.97 21.66
N HIS A 433 7.73 -32.17 22.89
CA HIS A 433 7.95 -33.49 23.48
C HIS A 433 6.65 -34.23 23.76
N SER A 434 5.62 -33.50 24.15
CA SER A 434 4.28 -34.05 24.40
C SER A 434 3.21 -32.97 24.24
N VAL A 435 1.98 -33.41 23.96
CA VAL A 435 0.80 -32.55 23.79
C VAL A 435 -0.34 -33.14 24.59
N PHE A 436 -1.06 -32.29 25.33
CA PHE A 436 -2.28 -32.68 26.02
C PHE A 436 -3.31 -31.56 26.04
N ASP A 437 -4.58 -31.95 26.08
CA ASP A 437 -5.73 -31.05 25.96
C ASP A 437 -6.48 -30.96 27.29
N VAL A 438 -6.95 -29.76 27.63
CA VAL A 438 -7.80 -29.47 28.78
C VAL A 438 -9.08 -28.82 28.29
N ASP A 439 -10.18 -29.56 28.35
CA ASP A 439 -11.50 -29.06 27.99
C ASP A 439 -12.03 -28.10 29.02
N LEU A 440 -12.63 -27.02 28.54
CA LEU A 440 -13.10 -25.89 29.31
C LEU A 440 -14.61 -25.75 29.23
N SER A 441 -15.19 -25.17 30.28
CA SER A 441 -16.55 -24.66 30.24
C SER A 441 -16.59 -23.22 29.73
N LEU A 442 -17.64 -22.84 29.02
CA LEU A 442 -17.82 -21.45 28.55
C LEU A 442 -18.08 -20.45 29.69
N SER A 443 -18.37 -20.94 30.90
CA SER A 443 -18.63 -20.12 32.09
C SER A 443 -17.38 -19.80 32.93
N GLU A 444 -16.25 -20.46 32.65
CA GLU A 444 -14.98 -20.20 33.32
C GLU A 444 -14.06 -19.33 32.45
N ASN A 445 -13.26 -18.51 33.10
CA ASN A 445 -12.25 -17.64 32.49
C ASN A 445 -10.84 -17.88 33.07
N HIS A 446 -10.71 -18.84 33.98
CA HIS A 446 -9.43 -19.28 34.52
C HIS A 446 -9.54 -20.70 35.08
N ARG A 447 -8.41 -21.41 35.10
CA ARG A 447 -8.30 -22.77 35.65
C ARG A 447 -6.86 -23.08 36.02
N VAL A 448 -6.66 -23.76 37.13
CA VAL A 448 -5.36 -24.35 37.50
C VAL A 448 -5.22 -25.68 36.76
N ILE A 449 -4.11 -25.84 36.05
CA ILE A 449 -3.77 -27.01 35.26
C ILE A 449 -2.52 -27.64 35.84
N ALA A 450 -2.61 -28.94 36.18
CA ALA A 450 -1.46 -29.71 36.62
C ALA A 450 -0.60 -30.10 35.42
N ALA A 451 0.70 -29.83 35.51
CA ALA A 451 1.70 -30.32 34.58
C ALA A 451 2.11 -31.75 34.95
N PRO A 452 2.38 -32.63 33.99
CA PRO A 452 2.74 -34.03 34.26
C PRO A 452 4.04 -34.19 35.05
N TYR A 453 4.92 -33.20 34.97
CA TYR A 453 6.26 -33.20 35.55
C TYR A 453 6.64 -31.81 36.03
N GLU A 454 7.60 -31.74 36.94
CA GLU A 454 8.16 -30.48 37.42
C GLU A 454 9.14 -29.82 36.45
N GLY A 455 9.34 -28.51 36.59
CA GLY A 455 10.40 -27.79 35.87
C GLY A 455 10.22 -27.71 34.35
N ARG A 456 8.99 -27.91 33.86
CA ARG A 456 8.68 -27.92 32.42
C ARG A 456 8.53 -26.52 31.85
N SER A 457 8.84 -26.40 30.57
CA SER A 457 8.52 -25.22 29.77
C SER A 457 7.30 -25.53 28.91
N LEU A 458 6.21 -24.81 29.12
CA LEU A 458 4.92 -25.07 28.48
C LEU A 458 4.58 -23.96 27.49
N ALA A 459 4.34 -24.31 26.23
CA ALA A 459 3.58 -23.47 25.32
C ALA A 459 2.10 -23.88 25.38
N ALA A 460 1.17 -22.96 25.12
CA ALA A 460 -0.24 -23.30 25.11
C ALA A 460 -1.03 -22.50 24.07
N CYS A 461 -2.11 -23.11 23.61
CA CYS A 461 -3.06 -22.53 22.69
C CYS A 461 -4.49 -22.75 23.20
N LEU A 462 -5.29 -21.69 23.26
CA LEU A 462 -6.73 -21.74 23.46
C LEU A 462 -7.38 -21.92 22.11
N GLY A 463 -8.33 -22.84 21.98
CA GLY A 463 -8.97 -23.10 20.71
C GLY A 463 -10.28 -23.85 20.85
N ALA A 464 -10.94 -24.06 19.71
CA ALA A 464 -12.15 -24.85 19.64
C ALA A 464 -11.81 -26.23 19.07
N ARG A 465 -12.18 -27.30 19.78
CA ARG A 465 -11.85 -28.68 19.44
C ARG A 465 -13.10 -29.45 19.07
N SER A 466 -13.09 -30.14 17.94
CA SER A 466 -14.18 -31.00 17.52
C SER A 466 -14.12 -32.37 18.18
N GLN A 467 -15.22 -33.13 18.12
CA GLN A 467 -15.28 -34.51 18.63
C GLN A 467 -14.29 -35.46 17.94
N TRP A 468 -13.82 -35.11 16.72
CA TRP A 468 -12.86 -35.90 15.96
C TRP A 468 -11.41 -35.49 16.21
N GLY A 469 -11.18 -34.53 17.10
CA GLY A 469 -9.85 -34.07 17.51
C GLY A 469 -9.29 -32.93 16.65
N TYR A 470 -10.02 -32.44 15.65
CA TYR A 470 -9.66 -31.21 14.93
C TYR A 470 -9.66 -30.03 15.89
N PHE A 471 -8.65 -29.19 15.81
CA PHE A 471 -8.43 -28.08 16.73
C PHE A 471 -8.20 -26.79 15.97
N HIS A 472 -9.06 -25.80 16.21
CA HIS A 472 -8.97 -24.46 15.64
C HIS A 472 -8.43 -23.49 16.70
N PRO A 473 -7.19 -22.97 16.54
CA PRO A 473 -6.58 -22.07 17.51
C PRO A 473 -7.26 -20.69 17.52
N LEU A 474 -7.46 -20.13 18.71
CA LEU A 474 -8.03 -18.80 18.96
C LEU A 474 -6.99 -17.84 19.54
N ALA A 475 -6.18 -18.30 20.50
CA ALA A 475 -5.16 -17.48 21.15
C ALA A 475 -3.96 -18.32 21.58
N HIS A 476 -2.77 -17.75 21.54
CA HIS A 476 -1.54 -18.38 22.02
C HIS A 476 -1.06 -17.70 23.31
N ALA A 477 -0.58 -18.50 24.25
CA ALA A 477 0.18 -18.01 25.39
C ALA A 477 1.67 -17.92 25.06
N ARG A 478 2.37 -17.02 25.74
CA ARG A 478 3.84 -17.09 25.82
C ARG A 478 4.26 -18.37 26.54
N ILE A 479 5.48 -18.83 26.25
CA ILE A 479 6.06 -19.98 26.95
C ILE A 479 6.14 -19.67 28.44
N CYS A 480 5.57 -20.57 29.25
CA CYS A 480 5.57 -20.52 30.71
C CYS A 480 6.58 -21.52 31.24
N HIS A 481 7.59 -21.04 31.96
CA HIS A 481 8.59 -21.88 32.59
C HIS A 481 8.18 -22.17 34.04
N LEU A 482 7.90 -23.44 34.35
CA LEU A 482 7.63 -23.87 35.71
C LEU A 482 8.95 -23.97 36.50
N PRO A 483 8.96 -23.58 37.79
CA PRO A 483 10.12 -23.78 38.65
C PRO A 483 10.38 -25.27 38.89
N ARG A 484 11.63 -25.62 39.24
CA ARG A 484 12.00 -26.96 39.71
C ARG A 484 11.80 -27.05 41.21
N GLU A 485 11.48 -28.23 41.71
CA GLU A 485 11.23 -28.47 43.15
C GLU A 485 12.53 -28.52 44.00
N GLY A 486 13.69 -28.60 43.35
CA GLY A 486 15.01 -28.63 43.99
C GLY A 486 15.91 -27.43 43.64
N LEU A 487 16.93 -27.20 44.48
CA LEU A 487 18.02 -26.29 44.17
C LEU A 487 18.73 -26.73 42.88
N ALA A 488 19.09 -25.76 42.03
CA ALA A 488 19.95 -26.05 40.90
C ALA A 488 21.22 -26.76 41.40
N PRO A 489 21.67 -27.87 40.77
CA PRO A 489 22.92 -28.50 41.15
C PRO A 489 24.04 -27.47 41.08
N VAL A 490 24.94 -27.47 42.07
CA VAL A 490 26.11 -26.59 42.09
C VAL A 490 26.91 -26.88 40.82
N SER A 491 26.79 -26.02 39.82
CA SER A 491 27.62 -26.09 38.63
C SER A 491 28.83 -25.19 38.84
N ASP A 492 30.03 -25.74 38.71
CA ASP A 492 31.23 -24.91 38.56
C ASP A 492 31.01 -23.97 37.37
N GLY A 493 31.05 -22.66 37.64
CA GLY A 493 30.67 -21.63 36.68
C GLY A 493 31.41 -21.80 35.34
N ARG A 494 30.70 -22.24 34.30
CA ARG A 494 31.25 -22.25 32.94
C ARG A 494 31.32 -20.83 32.42
N ARG A 495 32.54 -20.29 32.35
CA ARG A 495 32.81 -19.04 31.62
C ARG A 495 32.61 -19.30 30.13
N LEU A 496 31.61 -18.65 29.54
CA LEU A 496 31.46 -18.58 28.09
C LEU A 496 32.64 -17.78 27.52
N ARG A 497 33.48 -18.44 26.72
CA ARG A 497 34.60 -17.82 26.02
C ARG A 497 34.09 -17.31 24.68
N ILE A 498 33.81 -16.01 24.60
CA ILE A 498 33.47 -15.35 23.33
C ILE A 498 34.73 -15.39 22.45
N MET A 499 34.69 -16.13 21.35
CA MET A 499 35.74 -16.04 20.33
C MET A 499 35.48 -14.80 19.47
N PRO A 500 36.43 -13.85 19.38
CA PRO A 500 36.30 -12.73 18.48
C PRO A 500 36.25 -13.23 17.02
N ARG A 501 35.33 -12.66 16.24
CA ARG A 501 35.19 -12.95 14.80
C ARG A 501 36.51 -12.65 14.08
N ARG A 502 37.02 -13.62 13.30
CA ARG A 502 38.16 -13.41 12.40
C ARG A 502 37.81 -12.30 11.40
N THR A 503 38.64 -11.26 11.35
CA THR A 503 38.65 -10.30 10.25
C THR A 503 39.16 -11.01 9.01
N TRP A 504 38.35 -10.99 7.94
CA TRP A 504 38.77 -11.45 6.62
C TRP A 504 39.77 -10.42 6.07
N THR A 505 40.99 -10.87 5.76
CA THR A 505 41.99 -10.12 4.98
C THR A 505 41.91 -10.55 3.52
#